data_AF-A0A9P6H2U5-F1
#
_entry.id   AF-A0A9P6H2U5-F1
#
_cell.length_a   1.000
_cell.length_b   1.000
_cell.length_c   1.000
_cell.angle_alpha   90.00
_cell.angle_beta   90.00
_cell.angle_gamma   90.00
#
_symmetry.space_group_name_H-M   'P 1'
#
loop_
_entity.id
_entity.type
_entity.pdbx_description
1 polymer ?
#
loop_
_entity_poly.entity_id
_entity_poly.type
_entity_poly.pdbx_seq_one_letter_code
_entity_poly.pdbx_strand_id
1 'polypeptide(L)'
;IRSIPNEILTRVMQLTVFDPYPLHNTLSAALRLSHVSRHFRSIAHSASELWTLICPKFPLKNDQVLFWLDVLARSKARSIDVVVNAQAETTGATQPYAAFIGAVIAHSDRWRKFEITSDTWEPIALFLGQSHHLVLLPRMEELVL
;
A
#
# COMPACT_ATOMS: atom_id res chain seq x y z
N ILE A 1 -16.99 8.76 24.05
CA ILE A 1 -16.03 8.76 22.91
C ILE A 1 -15.48 10.14 22.58
N ARG A 2 -16.27 11.23 22.57
CA ARG A 2 -15.74 12.59 22.25
C ARG A 2 -14.70 13.15 23.23
N SER A 3 -14.48 12.47 24.36
CA SER A 3 -13.51 12.83 25.40
C SER A 3 -12.23 12.00 25.37
N ILE A 4 -12.08 11.07 24.41
CA ILE A 4 -10.87 10.26 24.30
C ILE A 4 -9.78 11.10 23.62
N PRO A 5 -8.58 11.23 24.20
CA PRO A 5 -7.47 11.94 23.56
C PRO A 5 -7.08 11.33 22.22
N ASN A 6 -6.62 12.16 21.29
CA ASN A 6 -6.24 11.76 19.94
C ASN A 6 -5.13 10.71 19.93
N GLU A 7 -4.22 10.79 20.89
CA GLU A 7 -3.06 9.91 21.06
C GLU A 7 -3.54 8.49 21.39
N ILE A 8 -4.54 8.37 22.26
CA ILE A 8 -5.13 7.08 22.63
C ILE A 8 -5.87 6.47 21.45
N LEU A 9 -6.67 7.27 20.73
CA LEU A 9 -7.36 6.80 19.53
C LEU A 9 -6.40 6.37 18.42
N THR A 10 -5.34 7.14 18.19
CA THR A 10 -4.27 6.77 17.25
C THR A 10 -3.65 5.44 17.65
N ARG A 11 -3.35 5.26 18.95
CA ARG A 11 -2.73 4.02 19.43
C ARG A 11 -3.65 2.81 19.29
N VAL A 12 -4.95 2.98 19.58
CA VAL A 12 -5.96 1.95 19.36
C VAL A 12 -6.03 1.57 17.88
N MET A 13 -6.07 2.56 16.98
CA MET A 13 -6.06 2.32 15.53
C MET A 13 -4.83 1.54 15.11
N GLN A 14 -3.64 1.93 15.57
CA GLN A 14 -2.40 1.20 15.29
C GLN A 14 -2.48 -0.25 15.76
N LEU A 15 -2.93 -0.51 16.99
CA LEU A 15 -3.04 -1.88 17.52
C LEU A 15 -4.03 -2.73 16.72
N THR A 16 -5.13 -2.17 16.25
CA THR A 16 -6.10 -2.89 15.40
C THR A 16 -5.62 -3.14 13.98
N VAL A 17 -4.68 -2.32 13.51
CA VAL A 17 -4.18 -2.33 12.13
C VAL A 17 -2.94 -3.22 12.03
N PHE A 18 -2.07 -3.24 13.04
CA PHE A 18 -0.85 -4.05 13.12
C PHE A 18 -1.05 -5.40 13.84
N ASP A 19 -2.24 -5.98 13.80
CA ASP A 19 -2.45 -7.34 14.32
C ASP A 19 -1.56 -8.33 13.53
N PRO A 20 -0.72 -9.15 14.19
CA PRO A 20 0.19 -10.10 13.53
C PRO A 20 -0.51 -11.22 12.73
N TYR A 21 -1.84 -11.31 12.77
CA TYR A 21 -2.63 -12.24 11.96
C TYR A 21 -3.24 -11.56 10.72
N PRO A 22 -3.42 -12.32 9.62
CA PRO A 22 -2.85 -12.03 8.29
C PRO A 22 -2.98 -10.58 7.79
N LEU A 23 -1.88 -10.09 7.20
CA LEU A 23 -1.58 -8.79 6.55
C LEU A 23 -2.71 -8.15 5.70
N HIS A 24 -3.75 -8.89 5.33
CA HIS A 24 -4.88 -8.38 4.57
C HIS A 24 -5.90 -7.56 5.39
N ASN A 25 -5.82 -7.56 6.72
CA ASN A 25 -6.80 -6.88 7.58
C ASN A 25 -6.43 -5.45 7.98
N THR A 26 -5.16 -5.07 7.86
CA THR A 26 -4.57 -3.79 8.28
C THR A 26 -5.27 -2.58 7.66
N LEU A 27 -5.32 -2.51 6.33
CA LEU A 27 -5.97 -1.39 5.63
C LEU A 27 -7.50 -1.39 5.82
N SER A 28 -8.11 -2.57 5.86
CA SER A 28 -9.56 -2.71 6.08
C SER A 28 -9.97 -2.16 7.45
N ALA A 29 -9.18 -2.44 8.49
CA ALA A 29 -9.42 -1.91 9.83
C ALA A 29 -9.29 -0.38 9.87
N ALA A 30 -8.25 0.20 9.26
CA ALA A 30 -8.08 1.65 9.17
C ALA A 30 -9.27 2.34 8.46
N LEU A 31 -9.73 1.77 7.33
CA LEU A 31 -10.90 2.25 6.61
C LEU A 31 -12.18 2.16 7.44
N ARG A 32 -12.45 1.01 8.06
CA ARG A 32 -13.63 0.82 8.93
C ARG A 32 -13.63 1.81 10.09
N LEU A 33 -12.49 2.01 10.75
CA LEU A 33 -12.36 2.97 11.85
C LEU A 33 -12.61 4.40 11.38
N SER A 34 -12.10 4.77 10.20
CA SER A 34 -12.33 6.10 9.62
C SER A 34 -13.82 6.40 9.32
N HIS A 35 -14.68 5.38 9.27
CA HIS A 35 -16.12 5.53 9.01
C HIS A 35 -16.96 5.63 10.30
N VAL A 36 -16.37 5.42 11.48
CA VAL A 36 -17.10 5.47 12.77
C VAL A 36 -17.59 6.89 13.08
N SER A 37 -16.76 7.91 12.84
CA SER A 37 -17.13 9.32 13.05
C SER A 37 -16.19 10.26 12.29
N ARG A 38 -16.59 11.54 12.13
CA ARG A 38 -15.71 12.58 11.55
C ARG A 38 -14.39 12.73 12.31
N HIS A 39 -14.41 12.52 13.62
CA HIS A 39 -13.22 12.60 14.46
C HIS A 39 -12.25 11.44 14.16
N PHE A 40 -12.76 10.21 14.09
CA PHE A 40 -11.96 9.05 13.72
C PHE A 40 -11.39 9.16 12.30
N ARG A 41 -12.18 9.70 11.36
CA ARG A 41 -11.71 9.98 10.01
C ARG A 41 -10.51 10.92 10.02
N SER A 42 -10.61 12.03 10.76
CA SER A 42 -9.52 13.01 10.87
C SER A 42 -8.24 12.37 11.42
N ILE A 43 -8.36 11.55 12.47
CA ILE A 43 -7.23 10.84 13.08
C ILE A 43 -6.63 9.81 12.11
N ALA A 44 -7.47 8.99 11.46
CA ALA A 44 -6.98 8.00 10.50
C ALA A 44 -6.25 8.66 9.33
N HIS A 45 -6.74 9.81 8.83
CA HIS A 45 -6.07 10.59 7.79
C HIS A 45 -4.72 11.18 8.24
N SER A 46 -4.59 11.59 9.51
CA SER A 46 -3.36 12.21 10.01
C SER A 46 -2.28 11.20 10.38
N ALA A 47 -2.68 9.99 10.79
CA ALA A 47 -1.82 8.88 11.20
C ALA A 47 -1.23 8.14 9.99
N SER A 48 -0.07 8.60 9.51
CA SER A 48 0.63 8.03 8.35
C SER A 48 1.02 6.57 8.51
N GLU A 49 1.18 6.11 9.75
CA GLU A 49 1.60 4.74 10.09
C GLU A 49 0.54 3.72 9.67
N LEU A 50 -0.73 4.12 9.55
CA LEU A 50 -1.81 3.21 9.17
C LEU A 50 -1.83 2.87 7.68
N TRP A 51 -1.01 3.56 6.86
CA TRP A 51 -1.07 3.49 5.40
C TRP A 51 0.22 2.95 4.78
N THR A 52 1.07 2.28 5.56
CA THR A 52 2.41 1.84 5.12
C THR A 52 2.41 0.53 4.32
N LEU A 53 1.30 -0.21 4.29
CA LEU A 53 1.16 -1.46 3.54
C LEU A 53 0.35 -1.24 2.25
N ILE A 54 1.00 -1.43 1.11
CA ILE A 54 0.42 -1.31 -0.22
C ILE A 54 0.23 -2.71 -0.79
N CYS A 55 -0.99 -3.24 -0.79
CA CYS A 55 -1.26 -4.63 -1.19
C CYS A 55 -2.44 -4.74 -2.17
N PRO A 56 -2.28 -4.25 -3.41
CA PRO A 56 -3.30 -4.40 -4.44
C PRO A 56 -3.43 -5.87 -4.88
N LYS A 57 -4.68 -6.26 -5.19
CA LYS A 57 -4.98 -7.52 -5.87
C LYS A 57 -5.37 -7.20 -7.31
N PHE A 58 -4.60 -7.68 -8.28
CA PHE A 58 -4.87 -7.48 -9.69
C PHE A 58 -5.78 -8.58 -10.26
N PRO A 59 -6.60 -8.28 -11.29
CA PRO A 59 -6.64 -7.01 -12.05
C PRO A 59 -7.32 -5.86 -11.30
N LEU A 60 -6.69 -4.66 -11.33
CA LEU A 60 -7.28 -3.44 -10.77
C LEU A 60 -8.12 -2.72 -11.82
N LYS A 61 -9.25 -2.18 -11.38
CA LYS A 61 -10.00 -1.13 -12.08
C LYS A 61 -9.39 0.25 -11.82
N ASN A 62 -9.68 1.22 -12.67
CA ASN A 62 -9.11 2.58 -12.58
C ASN A 62 -9.37 3.27 -11.23
N ASP A 63 -10.57 3.11 -10.68
CA ASP A 63 -10.95 3.63 -9.35
C ASP A 63 -10.12 2.99 -8.23
N GLN A 64 -9.79 1.70 -8.37
CA GLN A 64 -8.93 1.00 -7.41
C GLN A 64 -7.47 1.43 -7.51
N VAL A 65 -6.98 1.77 -8.71
CA VAL A 65 -5.64 2.39 -8.86
C VAL A 65 -5.58 3.71 -8.09
N LEU A 66 -6.56 4.60 -8.30
CA LEU A 66 -6.63 5.88 -7.59
C LEU A 66 -6.68 5.70 -6.07
N PHE A 67 -7.44 4.71 -5.60
CA PHE A 67 -7.48 4.36 -4.18
C PHE A 67 -6.09 4.01 -3.64
N TRP A 68 -5.33 3.16 -4.31
CA TRP A 68 -3.99 2.78 -3.85
C TRP A 68 -2.98 3.93 -3.94
N LEU A 69 -3.13 4.83 -4.90
CA LEU A 69 -2.34 6.06 -4.96
C LEU A 69 -2.64 6.99 -3.78
N ASP A 70 -3.91 7.09 -3.36
CA ASP A 70 -4.29 7.84 -2.16
C ASP A 70 -3.69 7.21 -0.88
N VAL A 71 -3.70 5.89 -0.77
CA VAL A 71 -3.00 5.17 0.32
C VAL A 71 -1.50 5.51 0.32
N LEU A 72 -0.86 5.45 -0.85
CA LEU A 72 0.55 5.77 -1.01
C LEU A 72 0.86 7.23 -0.61
N ALA A 73 0.00 8.19 -0.98
CA ALA A 73 0.15 9.58 -0.58
C ALA A 73 0.02 9.76 0.95
N ARG A 74 -0.93 9.06 1.60
CA ARG A 74 -1.17 9.15 3.06
C ARG A 74 -0.03 8.61 3.90
N SER A 75 0.76 7.70 3.36
CA SER A 75 1.95 7.16 4.04
C SER A 75 3.10 8.20 4.17
N LYS A 76 3.00 9.36 3.51
CA LYS A 76 3.93 10.52 3.63
C LYS A 76 5.39 10.16 3.36
N ALA A 77 6.29 10.25 4.35
CA ALA A 77 7.71 9.92 4.22
C ALA A 77 8.08 8.61 4.93
N ARG A 78 7.08 7.87 5.44
CA ARG A 78 7.29 6.59 6.12
C ARG A 78 7.82 5.56 5.14
N SER A 79 8.57 4.60 5.65
CA SER A 79 8.91 3.40 4.89
C SER A 79 7.65 2.59 4.60
N ILE A 80 7.59 1.97 3.43
CA ILE A 80 6.41 1.24 2.96
C ILE A 80 6.76 -0.19 2.58
N ASP A 81 5.80 -1.09 2.77
CA ASP A 81 5.83 -2.46 2.27
C ASP A 81 4.87 -2.54 1.10
N VAL A 82 5.36 -3.04 -0.03
CA VAL A 82 4.55 -3.25 -1.23
C VAL A 82 4.45 -4.74 -1.49
N VAL A 83 3.23 -5.26 -1.59
CA VAL A 83 2.95 -6.67 -1.88
C VAL A 83 1.95 -6.74 -3.02
N VAL A 84 2.43 -6.94 -4.23
CA VAL A 84 1.62 -7.01 -5.44
C VAL A 84 1.29 -8.46 -5.74
N ASN A 85 -0.01 -8.77 -5.82
CA ASN A 85 -0.48 -10.06 -6.30
C ASN A 85 -1.10 -9.89 -7.69
N ALA A 86 -0.41 -10.41 -8.71
CA ALA A 86 -0.77 -10.28 -10.11
C ALA A 86 -1.22 -11.63 -10.69
N GLN A 87 -2.54 -11.79 -10.88
CA GLN A 87 -3.13 -12.97 -11.52
C GLN A 87 -3.07 -12.87 -13.05
N ALA A 88 -3.04 -14.03 -13.73
CA ALA A 88 -2.79 -14.19 -15.16
C ALA A 88 -3.75 -13.46 -16.12
N GLU A 89 -4.90 -12.94 -15.65
CA GLU A 89 -5.89 -12.23 -16.48
C GLU A 89 -5.47 -10.78 -16.86
N THR A 90 -4.19 -10.44 -16.76
CA THR A 90 -3.66 -9.09 -17.02
C THR A 90 -3.70 -8.64 -18.47
N THR A 91 -4.05 -9.49 -19.44
CA THR A 91 -4.03 -9.16 -20.88
C THR A 91 -4.91 -7.95 -21.27
N GLY A 92 -5.92 -7.61 -20.46
CA GLY A 92 -6.71 -6.36 -20.59
C GLY A 92 -6.42 -5.29 -19.52
N ALA A 93 -5.64 -5.63 -18.48
CA ALA A 93 -5.35 -4.78 -17.31
C ALA A 93 -3.88 -4.27 -17.28
N THR A 94 -3.14 -4.44 -18.37
CA THR A 94 -1.73 -4.02 -18.48
C THR A 94 -1.55 -2.53 -18.20
N GLN A 95 -2.48 -1.67 -18.65
CA GLN A 95 -2.38 -0.22 -18.42
C GLN A 95 -2.56 0.17 -16.95
N PRO A 96 -3.65 -0.24 -16.25
CA PRO A 96 -3.78 -0.01 -14.80
C PRO A 96 -2.59 -0.53 -13.99
N TYR A 97 -2.08 -1.72 -14.33
CA TYR A 97 -0.90 -2.29 -13.70
C TYR A 97 0.35 -1.43 -13.95
N ALA A 98 0.65 -1.10 -15.21
CA ALA A 98 1.81 -0.28 -15.56
C ALA A 98 1.77 1.12 -14.93
N ALA A 99 0.59 1.74 -14.87
CA ALA A 99 0.41 3.05 -14.24
C ALA A 99 0.62 2.96 -12.73
N PHE A 100 0.08 1.93 -12.09
CA PHE A 100 0.26 1.69 -10.67
C PHE A 100 1.73 1.41 -10.33
N ILE A 101 2.38 0.47 -11.03
CA ILE A 101 3.78 0.11 -10.78
C ILE A 101 4.71 1.31 -11.01
N GLY A 102 4.50 2.09 -12.07
CA GLY A 102 5.25 3.32 -12.30
C GLY A 102 5.13 4.32 -11.14
N ALA A 103 3.93 4.49 -10.58
CA ALA A 103 3.73 5.34 -9.43
C ALA A 103 4.40 4.79 -8.15
N VAL A 104 4.35 3.48 -7.92
CA VAL A 104 5.02 2.87 -6.77
C VAL A 104 6.55 3.00 -6.89
N ILE A 105 7.11 2.81 -8.09
CA ILE A 105 8.54 2.98 -8.40
C ILE A 105 9.02 4.40 -8.11
N ALA A 106 8.19 5.42 -8.35
CA ALA A 106 8.49 6.80 -8.01
C ALA A 106 8.70 7.05 -6.50
N HIS A 107 8.28 6.10 -5.65
CA HIS A 107 8.47 6.10 -4.20
C HIS A 107 9.46 5.02 -3.71
N SER A 108 10.32 4.53 -4.59
CA SER A 108 11.28 3.45 -4.31
C SER A 108 12.31 3.77 -3.23
N ASP A 109 12.60 5.05 -2.99
CA ASP A 109 13.44 5.53 -1.89
C ASP A 109 12.88 5.18 -0.50
N ARG A 110 11.58 4.89 -0.44
CA ARG A 110 10.85 4.59 0.79
C ARG A 110 10.55 3.11 0.97
N TRP A 111 10.87 2.26 0.00
CA TRP A 111 10.57 0.84 0.10
C TRP A 111 11.38 0.20 1.22
N ARG A 112 10.69 -0.50 2.11
CA ARG A 112 11.27 -1.42 3.09
C ARG A 112 11.18 -2.85 2.58
N LYS A 113 10.00 -3.25 2.12
CA LYS A 113 9.76 -4.54 1.49
C LYS A 113 9.07 -4.32 0.14
N PHE A 114 9.46 -5.08 -0.87
CA PHE A 114 8.78 -5.13 -2.15
C PHE A 114 8.64 -6.57 -2.61
N GLU A 115 7.40 -7.02 -2.79
CA GLU A 115 7.06 -8.38 -3.17
C GLU A 115 6.12 -8.34 -4.38
N ILE A 116 6.46 -9.07 -5.44
CA ILE A 116 5.55 -9.39 -6.54
C ILE A 116 5.32 -10.90 -6.52
N THR A 117 4.07 -11.30 -6.61
CA THR A 117 3.67 -12.69 -6.81
C THR A 117 2.82 -12.77 -8.07
N SER A 118 3.16 -13.70 -8.98
CA SER A 118 2.40 -13.90 -10.20
C SER A 118 2.50 -15.34 -10.72
N ASP A 119 1.43 -15.78 -11.39
CA ASP A 119 1.38 -17.05 -12.10
C ASP A 119 2.04 -16.97 -13.49
N THR A 120 2.36 -15.77 -13.97
CA THR A 120 3.01 -15.53 -15.27
C THR A 120 4.21 -14.59 -15.14
N TRP A 121 5.10 -14.62 -16.14
CA TRP A 121 6.30 -13.77 -16.14
C TRP A 121 6.01 -12.30 -16.46
N GLU A 122 4.89 -11.99 -17.12
CA GLU A 122 4.60 -10.67 -17.67
C GLU A 122 4.60 -9.54 -16.63
N PRO A 123 3.98 -9.69 -15.43
CA PRO A 123 3.97 -8.62 -14.43
C PRO A 123 5.35 -8.32 -13.86
N ILE A 124 6.19 -9.35 -13.71
CA ILE A 124 7.58 -9.23 -13.24
C ILE A 124 8.43 -8.57 -14.33
N ALA A 125 8.29 -9.01 -15.59
CA ALA A 125 9.00 -8.41 -16.72
C ALA A 125 8.67 -6.91 -16.87
N LEU A 126 7.41 -6.53 -16.70
CA LEU A 126 6.98 -5.13 -16.76
C LEU A 126 7.59 -4.32 -15.61
N PHE A 127 7.56 -4.86 -14.39
CA PHE A 127 8.20 -4.23 -13.24
C PHE A 127 9.68 -3.98 -13.50
N LEU A 128 10.43 -5.02 -13.90
CA LEU A 128 11.86 -4.92 -14.20
C LEU A 128 12.14 -3.91 -15.31
N GLY A 129 11.30 -3.89 -16.35
CA GLY A 129 11.36 -2.93 -17.43
C GLY A 129 11.15 -1.48 -16.97
N GLN A 130 10.28 -1.24 -15.99
CA GLN A 130 10.08 0.10 -15.43
C GLN A 130 11.12 0.48 -14.37
N SER A 131 11.67 -0.50 -13.64
CA SER A 131 12.59 -0.27 -12.52
C SER A 131 14.08 -0.25 -12.92
N HIS A 132 14.41 -0.43 -14.19
CA HIS A 132 15.80 -0.53 -14.67
C HIS A 132 16.70 0.68 -14.32
N HIS A 133 16.10 1.85 -14.05
CA HIS A 133 16.80 3.09 -13.72
C HIS A 133 17.01 3.28 -12.21
N LEU A 134 16.50 2.37 -11.37
CA LEU A 134 16.67 2.45 -9.92
C LEU A 134 18.12 2.13 -9.53
N VAL A 135 18.81 3.10 -8.94
CA VAL A 135 20.22 2.98 -8.56
C VAL A 135 20.41 2.79 -7.05
N LEU A 136 19.51 3.36 -6.24
CA LEU A 136 19.62 3.36 -4.78
C LEU A 136 18.27 3.04 -4.13
N LEU A 137 18.28 2.03 -3.24
CA LEU A 137 17.14 1.62 -2.44
C LEU A 137 17.54 1.66 -0.95
N PRO A 138 17.68 2.87 -0.36
CA PRO A 138 18.39 3.07 0.90
C PRO A 138 17.71 2.45 2.13
N ARG A 139 16.41 2.14 2.01
CA ARG A 139 15.59 1.58 3.10
C ARG A 139 15.16 0.14 2.84
N MET A 140 15.56 -0.44 1.71
CA MET A 140 15.10 -1.76 1.30
C MET A 140 15.77 -2.83 2.15
N GLU A 141 14.93 -3.67 2.73
CA GLU A 141 15.30 -4.82 3.55
C GLU A 141 14.99 -6.12 2.80
N GLU A 142 13.93 -6.17 2.00
CA GLU A 142 13.46 -7.39 1.34
C GLU A 142 12.90 -7.13 -0.06
N LEU A 143 13.42 -7.85 -1.06
CA LEU A 143 12.90 -7.89 -2.43
C LEU A 143 12.55 -9.33 -2.81
N VAL A 144 11.29 -9.57 -3.17
CA VAL A 144 10.78 -10.87 -3.63
C VAL A 144 10.10 -10.66 -4.98
N LEU A 145 10.48 -11.44 -5.98
CA LEU A 145 9.96 -11.37 -7.35
C LEU A 145 9.48 -12.74 -7.81
#